data_AF-A0A1G7AMS8-F1
#
_entry.id   AF-A0A1G7AMS8-F1
#
_cell.length_a   1.000
_cell.length_b   1.000
_cell.length_c   1.000
_cell.angle_alpha   90.00
_cell.angle_beta   90.00
_cell.angle_gamma   90.00
#
_symmetry.space_group_name_H-M   'P 1'
#
loop_
_entity.id
_entity.type
_entity.pdbx_description
1 polymer ?
#
loop_
_entity_poly.entity_id
_entity_poly.type
_entity_poly.pdbx_seq_one_letter_code
_entity_poly.pdbx_strand_id
1 'polypeptide(L)'
;MKIIDLFLTSIYTHFCAMKERGRQVVPWFQTSFAIALFVAISGAMFAKVIAGDLINKDSLPESVFLIIFSILGFGVFFLIKFYFFDSEKHLMLSEIYLKNYSPKRRLIIKATSIGLLFLIPLLLGSIMWIQIM
;
A
#
# COMPACT_ATOMS: atom_id res chain seq x y z
N MET A 1 16.72 9.73 2.19
CA MET A 1 15.26 9.52 2.05
C MET A 1 14.88 8.37 2.97
N LYS A 2 13.83 8.49 3.79
CA LYS A 2 13.40 7.35 4.63
C LYS A 2 12.84 6.23 3.74
N ILE A 3 12.82 4.99 4.24
CA ILE A 3 12.28 3.85 3.49
C ILE A 3 10.83 4.10 3.10
N ILE A 4 10.02 4.63 4.02
CA ILE A 4 8.63 4.99 3.73
C ILE A 4 8.53 6.08 2.65
N ASP A 5 9.36 7.13 2.71
CA ASP A 5 9.40 8.17 1.69
C ASP A 5 9.75 7.59 0.31
N LEU A 6 10.71 6.67 0.26
CA LEU A 6 11.13 5.98 -0.96
C LEU A 6 10.02 5.11 -1.54
N PHE A 7 9.32 4.37 -0.68
CA PHE A 7 8.18 3.55 -1.07
C PHE A 7 7.04 4.39 -1.63
N LEU A 8 6.61 5.45 -0.92
CA LEU A 8 5.57 6.37 -1.36
C LEU A 8 5.92 7.06 -2.67
N THR A 9 7.15 7.59 -2.77
CA THR A 9 7.64 8.28 -3.98
C THR A 9 7.71 7.31 -5.17
N SER A 10 8.12 6.07 -4.93
CA SER A 10 8.20 5.06 -5.98
C SER A 10 6.83 4.66 -6.53
N ILE A 11 5.81 4.57 -5.68
CA ILE A 11 4.43 4.28 -6.10
C ILE A 11 3.82 5.50 -6.80
N TYR A 12 4.05 6.70 -6.27
CA TYR A 12 3.60 7.94 -6.88
C TYR A 12 4.16 8.13 -8.30
N THR A 13 5.47 7.98 -8.47
CA THR A 13 6.12 8.07 -9.79
C THR A 13 5.61 7.01 -10.78
N HIS A 14 5.19 5.84 -10.31
CA HIS A 14 4.53 4.85 -11.15
C HIS A 14 3.20 5.39 -11.72
N PHE A 15 2.33 5.94 -10.87
CA PHE A 15 1.06 6.51 -11.31
C PHE A 15 1.22 7.80 -12.14
N CYS A 16 2.24 8.61 -11.88
CA CYS A 16 2.60 9.73 -12.75
C CYS A 16 2.97 9.24 -14.15
N ALA A 17 3.84 8.24 -14.26
CA ALA A 17 4.20 7.65 -15.54
C ALA A 17 2.99 7.03 -16.28
N MET A 18 2.01 6.49 -15.55
CA MET A 18 0.75 6.03 -16.16
C MET A 18 -0.08 7.18 -16.71
N LYS A 19 -0.18 8.29 -15.98
CA LYS A 19 -0.86 9.51 -16.42
C LYS A 19 -0.19 10.12 -17.66
N GLU A 20 1.14 10.19 -17.68
CA GLU A 20 1.93 10.65 -18.83
C GLU A 20 1.71 9.80 -20.09
N ARG A 21 1.40 8.51 -19.93
CA ARG A 21 1.03 7.59 -21.03
C ARG A 21 -0.44 7.73 -21.46
N GLY A 22 -1.16 8.75 -21.00
CA GLY A 22 -2.55 9.02 -21.37
C GLY A 22 -3.60 8.21 -20.61
N ARG A 23 -3.24 7.48 -19.54
CA ARG A 23 -4.24 6.79 -18.71
C ARG A 23 -5.00 7.79 -17.82
N GLN A 24 -6.29 7.56 -17.63
CA GLN A 24 -7.14 8.35 -16.72
C GLN A 24 -6.84 7.98 -15.25
N VAL A 25 -5.75 8.52 -14.73
CA VAL A 25 -5.24 8.27 -13.38
C VAL A 25 -5.02 9.61 -12.69
N VAL A 26 -5.53 9.73 -11.46
CA VAL A 26 -5.20 10.83 -10.56
C VAL A 26 -4.11 10.35 -9.59
N PRO A 27 -2.82 10.70 -9.79
CA PRO A 27 -1.72 10.00 -9.15
C PRO A 27 -1.75 10.04 -7.62
N TRP A 28 -2.04 11.21 -7.03
CA TRP A 28 -2.09 11.34 -5.58
C TRP A 28 -3.18 10.45 -4.95
N PHE A 29 -4.34 10.38 -5.60
CA PHE A 29 -5.48 9.60 -5.14
C PHE A 29 -5.16 8.10 -5.25
N GLN A 30 -4.64 7.68 -6.39
CA GLN A 30 -4.33 6.27 -6.66
C GLN A 30 -3.18 5.75 -5.79
N THR A 31 -2.15 6.57 -5.51
CA THR A 31 -1.13 6.23 -4.53
C THR A 31 -1.72 6.01 -3.14
N SER A 32 -2.53 6.96 -2.66
CA SER A 32 -3.14 6.88 -1.33
C SER A 32 -4.08 5.67 -1.23
N PHE A 33 -4.89 5.44 -2.27
CA PHE A 33 -5.83 4.32 -2.34
C PHE A 33 -5.13 2.96 -2.41
N ALA A 34 -4.13 2.80 -3.27
CA ALA A 34 -3.41 1.53 -3.41
C ALA A 34 -2.74 1.10 -2.11
N ILE A 35 -2.14 2.05 -1.38
CA ILE A 35 -1.47 1.75 -0.11
C ILE A 35 -2.48 1.52 1.00
N ALA A 36 -3.57 2.30 1.05
CA ALA A 36 -4.65 2.07 2.00
C ALA A 36 -5.24 0.66 1.85
N LEU A 37 -5.52 0.25 0.62
CA LEU A 37 -6.04 -1.09 0.33
C LEU A 37 -5.02 -2.17 0.69
N PHE A 38 -3.75 -1.98 0.34
CA PHE A 38 -2.65 -2.87 0.73
C PHE A 38 -2.58 -3.06 2.25
N VAL A 39 -2.53 -1.97 3.02
CA VAL A 39 -2.46 -2.04 4.48
C VAL A 39 -3.70 -2.69 5.07
N ALA A 40 -4.90 -2.37 4.56
CA ALA A 40 -6.14 -2.96 5.05
C ALA A 40 -6.20 -4.48 4.79
N ILE A 41 -5.89 -4.92 3.57
CA ILE A 41 -5.88 -6.35 3.19
C ILE A 41 -4.79 -7.09 3.97
N SER A 42 -3.55 -6.62 3.93
CA SER A 42 -2.45 -7.27 4.63
C SER A 42 -2.64 -7.26 6.14
N GLY A 43 -3.17 -6.18 6.71
CA GLY A 43 -3.50 -6.08 8.13
C GLY A 43 -4.58 -7.08 8.55
N ALA A 44 -5.66 -7.20 7.76
CA ALA A 44 -6.72 -8.17 8.02
C ALA A 44 -6.21 -9.62 7.95
N MET A 45 -5.45 -9.95 6.90
CA MET A 45 -4.85 -11.28 6.75
C MET A 45 -3.86 -11.59 7.86
N PHE A 46 -2.98 -10.65 8.19
CA PHE A 46 -2.00 -10.81 9.27
C PHE A 46 -2.65 -11.00 10.63
N ALA A 47 -3.72 -10.24 10.92
CA ALA A 47 -4.51 -10.41 12.14
C ALA A 47 -5.09 -11.83 12.24
N LYS A 48 -5.59 -12.38 11.13
CA LYS A 48 -6.08 -13.76 11.09
C LYS A 48 -4.95 -14.79 11.28
N VAL A 49 -3.80 -14.59 10.62
CA VAL A 49 -2.62 -15.48 10.76
C VAL A 49 -2.13 -15.57 12.20
N ILE A 50 -2.08 -14.44 12.93
CA ILE A 50 -1.63 -14.40 14.32
C ILE A 50 -2.69 -14.91 15.28
N ALA A 51 -3.94 -14.50 15.09
CA ALA A 51 -5.01 -14.89 16.00
C ALA A 51 -5.42 -16.36 15.83
N GLY A 52 -5.08 -17.00 14.71
CA GLY A 52 -5.38 -18.41 14.47
C GLY A 52 -6.89 -18.69 14.62
N ASP A 53 -7.21 -19.69 15.44
CA ASP A 53 -8.59 -20.11 15.75
C ASP A 53 -9.25 -19.32 16.89
N LEU A 54 -8.52 -18.39 17.55
CA LEU A 54 -9.13 -17.52 18.56
C LEU A 54 -10.20 -16.60 17.95
N ILE A 55 -10.07 -16.29 16.66
CA ILE A 55 -11.11 -15.64 15.86
C ILE A 55 -11.81 -16.72 15.05
N ASN A 56 -12.72 -17.44 15.71
CA ASN A 56 -13.58 -18.43 15.06
C ASN A 56 -14.58 -17.72 14.13
N LYS A 57 -15.12 -18.39 13.11
CA LYS A 57 -16.09 -17.79 12.16
C LYS A 57 -17.31 -17.15 12.85
N ASP A 58 -17.62 -17.58 14.07
CA ASP A 58 -18.73 -17.07 14.88
C ASP A 58 -18.36 -15.90 15.80
N SER A 59 -17.08 -15.54 15.92
CA SER A 59 -16.63 -14.56 16.92
C SER A 59 -16.72 -13.10 16.46
N LEU A 60 -16.80 -12.83 15.15
CA LEU A 60 -16.91 -11.47 14.63
C LEU A 60 -17.86 -11.39 13.42
N PRO A 61 -18.99 -10.66 13.53
CA PRO A 61 -19.90 -10.47 12.41
C PRO A 61 -19.21 -9.80 11.22
N GLU A 62 -19.56 -10.23 10.01
CA GLU A 62 -19.00 -9.69 8.76
C GLU A 62 -19.17 -8.17 8.65
N SER A 63 -20.30 -7.63 9.09
CA SER A 63 -20.55 -6.19 9.13
C SER A 63 -19.53 -5.44 10.01
N VAL A 64 -19.19 -5.99 11.18
CA VAL A 64 -18.19 -5.41 12.09
C VAL A 64 -16.80 -5.47 11.46
N PHE A 65 -16.46 -6.60 10.81
CA PHE A 65 -15.22 -6.74 10.06
C PHE A 65 -15.10 -5.67 8.97
N LEU A 66 -16.14 -5.51 8.14
CA LEU A 66 -16.16 -4.54 7.04
C LEU A 66 -16.06 -3.10 7.55
N ILE A 67 -16.69 -2.77 8.68
CA ILE A 67 -16.56 -1.46 9.33
C ILE A 67 -15.11 -1.22 9.76
N ILE A 68 -14.49 -2.17 10.48
CA ILE A 68 -13.09 -2.04 10.94
C ILE A 68 -12.14 -1.93 9.74
N PHE A 69 -12.32 -2.78 8.73
CA PHE A 69 -11.55 -2.77 7.49
C PHE A 69 -11.65 -1.42 6.77
N SER A 70 -12.87 -0.87 6.67
CA SER A 70 -13.12 0.43 6.04
C SER A 70 -12.48 1.57 6.84
N ILE A 71 -12.63 1.59 8.17
CA ILE A 71 -12.01 2.60 9.04
C ILE A 71 -10.49 2.56 8.89
N LEU A 72 -9.88 1.38 8.88
CA LEU A 72 -8.45 1.22 8.67
C LEU A 72 -8.02 1.75 7.29
N GLY A 73 -8.73 1.36 6.23
CA GLY A 73 -8.47 1.83 4.87
C GLY A 73 -8.58 3.36 4.75
N PHE A 74 -9.69 3.95 5.21
CA PHE A 74 -9.88 5.40 5.22
C PHE A 74 -8.82 6.11 6.07
N GLY A 75 -8.52 5.58 7.26
CA GLY A 75 -7.50 6.12 8.15
C GLY A 75 -6.13 6.18 7.47
N VAL A 76 -5.69 5.10 6.84
CA VAL A 76 -4.42 5.04 6.10
C VAL A 76 -4.45 5.97 4.88
N PHE A 77 -5.57 6.02 4.15
CA PHE A 77 -5.72 6.91 3.00
C PHE A 77 -5.49 8.38 3.42
N PHE A 78 -6.19 8.85 4.45
CA PHE A 78 -6.04 10.22 4.92
C PHE A 78 -4.69 10.47 5.56
N LEU A 79 -4.11 9.48 6.26
CA LEU A 79 -2.76 9.58 6.80
C LEU A 79 -1.73 9.84 5.70
N ILE A 80 -1.80 9.09 4.58
CA ILE A 80 -0.89 9.26 3.44
C ILE A 80 -1.15 10.59 2.74
N LYS A 81 -2.42 10.93 2.52
CA LYS A 81 -2.82 12.22 1.94
C LYS A 81 -2.22 13.38 2.74
N PHE A 82 -2.43 13.39 4.05
CA PHE A 82 -1.91 14.42 4.94
C PHE A 82 -0.37 14.41 4.99
N TYR A 83 0.22 13.24 5.20
CA TYR A 83 1.66 13.10 5.40
C TYR A 83 2.48 13.45 4.15
N PHE A 84 2.03 13.04 2.96
CA PHE A 84 2.84 13.05 1.74
C PHE A 84 2.38 14.08 0.71
N PHE A 85 1.07 14.26 0.56
CA PHE A 85 0.49 15.13 -0.46
C PHE A 85 0.19 16.53 0.07
N ASP A 86 -0.52 16.67 1.19
CA ASP A 86 -0.90 17.97 1.76
C ASP A 86 0.30 18.73 2.35
N SER A 87 1.35 18.00 2.76
CA SER A 87 2.63 18.59 3.18
C SER A 87 3.57 18.93 2.02
N GLU A 88 3.12 18.74 0.77
CA GLU A 88 3.89 18.92 -0.46
C GLU A 88 5.19 18.10 -0.58
N LYS A 89 5.45 17.20 0.38
CA LYS A 89 6.64 16.34 0.40
C LYS A 89 6.82 15.53 -0.87
N HIS A 90 5.73 15.12 -1.51
CA HIS A 90 5.77 14.38 -2.77
C HIS A 90 6.54 15.11 -3.88
N LEU A 91 6.52 16.44 -3.94
CA LEU A 91 7.26 17.21 -4.95
C LEU A 91 8.76 17.16 -4.65
N MET A 92 9.14 17.59 -3.45
CA MET A 92 10.54 17.61 -3.00
C MET A 92 11.19 16.21 -3.05
N LEU A 93 10.49 15.19 -2.56
CA LEU A 93 11.01 13.82 -2.52
C LEU A 93 11.12 13.21 -3.93
N SER A 94 10.22 13.58 -4.85
CA SER A 94 10.32 13.14 -6.25
C SER A 94 11.56 13.73 -6.94
N GLU A 95 11.87 15.00 -6.69
CA GLU A 95 13.09 15.63 -7.21
C GLU A 95 14.35 14.97 -6.65
N ILE A 96 14.40 14.78 -5.33
CA ILE A 96 15.50 14.07 -4.65
C ILE A 96 15.66 12.66 -5.21
N TYR A 97 14.55 11.95 -5.47
CA TYR A 97 14.55 10.61 -6.04
C TYR A 97 15.10 10.58 -7.47
N LEU A 98 14.72 11.54 -8.32
CA LEU A 98 15.23 11.64 -9.69
C LEU A 98 16.71 12.01 -9.74
N LYS A 99 17.18 12.85 -8.83
CA LYS A 99 18.58 13.29 -8.74
C LYS A 99 19.50 12.21 -8.17
N ASN A 100 19.08 11.52 -7.11
CA ASN A 100 19.97 10.62 -6.36
C ASN A 100 20.03 9.19 -6.89
N TYR A 101 19.04 8.74 -7.67
CA TYR A 101 18.99 7.37 -8.16
C TYR A 101 19.06 7.33 -9.68
N SER A 102 19.97 6.52 -10.24
CA SER A 102 20.06 6.31 -11.69
C SER A 102 18.80 5.65 -12.26
N PRO A 103 18.51 5.79 -13.57
CA PRO A 103 17.32 5.20 -14.20
C PRO A 103 17.15 3.70 -13.93
N LYS A 104 18.25 2.93 -13.98
CA LYS A 104 18.25 1.49 -13.67
C LYS A 104 17.84 1.22 -12.22
N ARG A 105 18.41 1.97 -11.26
CA ARG A 105 18.05 1.83 -9.84
C ARG A 105 16.59 2.21 -9.58
N ARG A 106 16.10 3.29 -10.20
CA ARG A 106 14.69 3.69 -10.07
C ARG A 106 13.74 2.60 -10.58
N LEU A 107 14.09 1.93 -11.68
CA LEU A 107 13.30 0.80 -12.19
C LEU A 107 13.22 -0.34 -11.16
N ILE A 108 14.35 -0.71 -10.53
CA ILE A 108 14.39 -1.75 -9.50
C ILE A 108 13.55 -1.34 -8.30
N ILE A 109 13.74 -0.13 -7.76
CA ILE A 109 12.99 0.37 -6.59
C ILE A 109 11.48 0.36 -6.88
N LYS A 110 11.08 0.75 -8.09
CA LYS A 110 9.69 0.68 -8.54
C LYS A 110 9.17 -0.73 -8.64
N ALA A 111 9.93 -1.64 -9.25
CA ALA A 111 9.56 -3.05 -9.33
C ALA A 111 9.42 -3.67 -7.94
N THR A 112 10.32 -3.36 -7.01
CA THR A 112 10.24 -3.81 -5.61
C THR A 112 9.02 -3.21 -4.91
N SER A 113 8.79 -1.89 -5.01
CA SER A 113 7.68 -1.23 -4.31
C SER A 113 6.32 -1.74 -4.80
N ILE A 114 6.14 -1.83 -6.12
CA ILE A 114 4.93 -2.41 -6.72
C ILE A 114 4.83 -3.90 -6.38
N GLY A 115 5.93 -4.64 -6.47
CA GLY A 115 5.99 -6.06 -6.11
C GLY A 115 5.55 -6.32 -4.68
N LEU A 116 5.98 -5.49 -3.72
CA LEU A 116 5.56 -5.60 -2.32
C LEU A 116 4.04 -5.45 -2.14
N LEU A 117 3.41 -4.54 -2.89
CA LEU A 117 1.94 -4.34 -2.83
C LEU A 117 1.17 -5.62 -3.21
N PHE A 118 1.75 -6.48 -4.06
CA PHE A 118 1.11 -7.73 -4.50
C PHE A 118 1.59 -8.95 -3.73
N LEU A 119 2.90 -9.06 -3.50
CA LEU A 119 3.54 -10.25 -2.94
C LEU A 119 3.19 -10.44 -1.47
N ILE A 120 3.10 -9.39 -0.66
CA ILE A 120 2.80 -9.54 0.78
C ILE A 120 1.37 -10.08 0.99
N PRO A 121 0.30 -9.50 0.41
CA PRO A 121 -1.04 -10.10 0.50
C PRO A 121 -1.06 -11.53 0.01
N LEU A 122 -0.36 -11.84 -1.09
CA LEU A 122 -0.30 -13.18 -1.64
C LEU A 122 0.38 -14.17 -0.70
N LEU A 123 1.52 -13.80 -0.10
CA LEU A 123 2.22 -14.63 0.88
C LEU A 123 1.37 -14.86 2.12
N LEU A 124 0.71 -13.83 2.65
CA LEU A 124 -0.19 -13.96 3.80
C LEU A 124 -1.38 -14.87 3.47
N GLY A 125 -1.97 -14.73 2.28
CA GLY A 125 -3.02 -15.62 1.80
C GLY A 125 -2.57 -17.08 1.70
N SER A 126 -1.37 -17.34 1.21
CA SER A 126 -0.79 -18.69 1.17
C SER A 126 -0.55 -19.29 2.56
N ILE A 127 -0.09 -18.48 3.52
CA ILE A 127 0.08 -18.92 4.92
C ILE A 127 -1.28 -19.28 5.52
N MET A 128 -2.29 -18.42 5.35
CA MET A 128 -3.65 -18.69 5.81
C MET A 128 -4.21 -19.96 5.19
N TRP A 129 -4.00 -20.19 3.90
CA TRP A 129 -4.44 -21.40 3.21
C TRP A 129 -3.82 -22.66 3.84
N ILE A 130 -2.51 -22.63 4.12
CA ILE A 130 -1.81 -23.74 4.78
C ILE A 130 -2.34 -23.97 6.21
N GLN A 131 -2.72 -22.92 6.94
CA GLN A 131 -3.29 -23.06 8.29
C GLN A 131 -4.70 -23.65 8.30
N ILE A 132 -5.45 -23.53 7.20
CA ILE A 132 -6.82 -24.05 7.07
C ILE A 132 -6.84 -25.52 6.64
N MET A 133 -5.81 -25.97 5.92
CA MET A 133 -5.62 -27.37 5.49
C MET A 133 -5.11 -28.25 6.63
#